data_AF-A0A3D3XTA8-F1
#
_entry.id   AF-A0A3D3XTA8-F1
#
_cell.length_a   1.000
_cell.length_b   1.000
_cell.length_c   1.000
_cell.angle_alpha   90.00
_cell.angle_beta   90.00
_cell.angle_gamma   90.00
#
_symmetry.space_group_name_H-M   'P 1'
#
loop_
_entity.id
_entity.type
_entity.pdbx_description
1 polymer ?
#
loop_
_entity_poly.entity_id
_entity_poly.type
_entity_poly.pdbx_seq_one_letter_code
_entity_poly.pdbx_strand_id
1 'polypeptide(L)' 'MKLDLYQIDAFTDKIFRGNPACVVPLKDWLSDDILLNIAKENAVAETAFFIDKGHKIQLRWFTPEIEMDL' A
#
# COMPACT_ATOMS: atom_id res chain seq x y z
N MET A 1 -1.94 4.29 -16.57
CA MET A 1 -1.12 4.88 -15.49
C MET A 1 -0.07 3.86 -15.09
N LYS A 2 1.15 4.28 -14.75
CA LYS A 2 2.22 3.39 -14.28
C LYS A 2 2.63 3.83 -12.87
N LEU A 3 2.60 2.91 -11.91
CA LEU A 3 3.00 3.13 -10.53
C LEU A 3 4.07 2.10 -10.16
N ASP A 4 4.97 2.47 -9.26
CA ASP A 4 5.90 1.52 -8.64
C ASP A 4 5.16 0.75 -7.54
N LEU A 5 5.42 -0.55 -7.45
CA LEU A 5 4.86 -1.42 -6.43
C LEU A 5 5.97 -2.25 -5.80
N TYR A 6 6.01 -2.24 -4.48
CA TYR A 6 6.95 -3.03 -3.69
C TYR A 6 6.15 -4.05 -2.89
N GLN A 7 6.49 -5.33 -3.05
CA GLN A 7 5.95 -6.40 -2.20
C GLN A 7 6.93 -6.64 -1.05
N ILE A 8 6.42 -6.56 0.17
CA ILE A 8 7.20 -6.66 1.41
C ILE A 8 6.63 -7.77 2.28
N ASP A 9 7.50 -8.66 2.74
CA ASP A 9 7.19 -9.65 3.77
C ASP A 9 7.54 -9.04 5.15
N ALA A 10 6.56 -8.47 5.84
CA ALA A 10 6.77 -7.80 7.13
C ALA A 10 7.01 -8.79 8.27
N PHE A 11 7.73 -8.36 9.32
CA PHE A 11 8.06 -9.15 10.51
C PHE A 11 8.92 -10.41 10.24
N THR A 12 9.69 -10.40 9.16
CA THR A 12 10.62 -11.49 8.83
C THR A 12 11.87 -10.98 8.12
N ASP A 13 12.93 -11.79 8.13
CA ASP A 13 14.18 -11.61 7.39
C ASP A 13 14.30 -12.58 6.19
N LYS A 14 13.26 -13.37 5.93
CA LYS A 14 13.22 -14.41 4.88
C LYS A 14 12.02 -14.21 3.97
N ILE A 15 12.22 -14.41 2.67
CA ILE A 15 11.12 -14.42 1.70
C ILE A 15 10.11 -15.54 1.99
N PHE A 16 8.84 -15.31 1.66
CA PHE A 16 7.72 -16.25 1.85
C PHE A 16 7.43 -16.59 3.32
N ARG A 17 7.69 -15.62 4.21
CA ARG A 17 7.41 -15.69 5.65
C ARG A 17 6.83 -14.35 6.11
N GLY A 18 6.42 -14.25 7.36
CA GLY A 18 5.88 -13.00 7.90
C GLY A 18 4.50 -12.63 7.34
N ASN A 19 4.20 -11.34 7.29
CA ASN A 19 2.94 -10.81 6.76
C ASN A 19 3.17 -10.08 5.42
N PRO A 20 2.67 -10.61 4.29
CA PRO A 20 2.85 -9.97 2.99
C PRO A 20 2.00 -8.70 2.85
N ALA A 21 2.63 -7.62 2.39
CA ALA A 21 1.96 -6.35 2.10
C ALA A 21 2.48 -5.75 0.79
N CYS A 22 1.67 -4.92 0.16
CA CYS A 22 2.09 -4.09 -0.97
C CYS A 22 2.29 -2.64 -0.51
N VAL A 23 3.34 -1.98 -1.01
CA VAL A 23 3.62 -0.57 -0.74
C VAL A 23 3.74 0.17 -2.07
N VAL A 24 2.97 1.24 -2.21
CA VAL A 24 2.87 2.03 -3.44
C VAL A 24 3.18 3.50 -3.14
N PRO A 25 4.37 4.00 -3.51
CA PRO A 25 4.68 5.43 -3.43
C PRO A 25 3.88 6.22 -4.46
N LEU A 26 3.32 7.35 -4.04
CA LEU A 26 2.56 8.26 -4.88
C LEU A 26 3.18 9.67 -4.85
N LYS A 27 3.00 10.41 -5.94
CA LYS A 27 3.34 11.85 -5.99
C LYS A 27 2.20 12.72 -5.45
N ASP A 28 0.97 12.32 -5.77
CA ASP A 28 -0.28 12.96 -5.39
C ASP A 28 -1.33 11.89 -5.10
N TRP A 29 -2.34 12.22 -4.29
CA TRP A 29 -3.40 11.28 -3.95
C TRP A 29 -4.28 11.01 -5.16
N LEU A 30 -4.53 9.73 -5.39
CA LEU A 30 -5.55 9.27 -6.33
C LEU A 30 -6.92 9.29 -5.62
N SER A 31 -8.00 9.15 -6.38
CA SER A 31 -9.32 8.98 -5.77
C SER A 31 -9.39 7.68 -4.97
N ASP A 32 -10.24 7.67 -3.95
CA ASP A 32 -10.40 6.53 -3.05
C ASP A 32 -10.81 5.26 -3.81
N ASP A 33 -11.67 5.40 -4.83
CA ASP A 33 -12.05 4.30 -5.72
C ASP A 33 -10.85 3.69 -6.46
N ILE A 34 -9.89 4.50 -6.89
CA ILE A 34 -8.69 4.00 -7.57
C ILE A 34 -7.77 3.31 -6.57
N LEU A 35 -7.57 3.89 -5.38
CA LEU A 35 -6.74 3.29 -4.33
C LEU A 35 -7.32 1.93 -3.90
N LEU A 36 -8.63 1.86 -3.70
CA LEU A 36 -9.33 0.62 -3.36
C LEU A 36 -9.23 -0.42 -4.48
N ASN A 37 -9.40 -0.02 -5.74
CA ASN A 37 -9.26 -0.94 -6.87
C ASN A 37 -7.82 -1.47 -7.01
N ILE A 38 -6.79 -0.66 -6.71
CA ILE A 38 -5.41 -1.13 -6.67
C ILE A 38 -5.22 -2.13 -5.53
N ALA A 39 -5.74 -1.85 -4.33
CA ALA A 39 -5.66 -2.77 -3.19
C ALA A 39 -6.35 -4.11 -3.48
N LYS A 40 -7.50 -4.09 -4.17
CA LYS A 40 -8.19 -5.29 -4.68
C LYS A 40 -7.33 -6.09 -5.66
N GLU A 41 -6.74 -5.42 -6.63
CA GLU A 41 -5.90 -6.06 -7.65
C GLU A 41 -4.65 -6.72 -7.04
N ASN A 42 -4.05 -6.09 -6.03
CA ASN A 42 -2.87 -6.64 -5.35
C ASN A 42 -3.16 -7.93 -4.57
N ALA A 43 -4.41 -8.15 -4.15
CA ALA A 43 -4.89 -9.37 -3.47
C ALA A 43 -4.05 -9.80 -2.25
N VAL A 44 -3.52 -8.84 -1.49
CA VAL A 44 -2.84 -9.03 -0.20
C VAL A 44 -3.71 -8.52 0.95
N ALA A 45 -3.33 -8.84 2.19
CA ALA A 45 -4.07 -8.39 3.37
C ALA A 45 -4.15 -6.85 3.44
N GLU A 46 -3.02 -6.18 3.22
CA GLU A 46 -2.95 -4.72 3.20
C GLU A 46 -2.09 -4.17 2.05
N THR A 47 -2.58 -3.11 1.42
CA THR A 47 -1.81 -2.23 0.55
C THR A 47 -1.66 -0.86 1.22
N ALA A 48 -0.41 -0.43 1.39
CA ALA A 48 -0.04 0.88 1.90
C ALA A 48 0.23 1.84 0.74
N PHE A 49 -0.42 3.01 0.76
CA PHE A 49 -0.11 4.10 -0.15
C PHE A 49 0.50 5.24 0.63
N PHE A 50 1.59 5.81 0.13
CA PHE A 50 2.22 6.93 0.81
C PHE A 50 2.66 8.04 -0.13
N ILE A 51 2.68 9.26 0.40
CA ILE A 51 3.29 10.41 -0.25
C ILE A 51 4.37 10.97 0.68
N ASP A 52 5.60 11.02 0.16
CA ASP A 52 6.71 11.67 0.84
C ASP A 52 6.68 13.18 0.57
N LYS A 53 6.53 13.98 1.64
CA LYS A 53 6.61 15.45 1.60
C LYS A 53 7.93 15.97 2.19
N GLY A 54 8.94 15.11 2.31
CA GLY A 54 10.29 15.37 2.83
C GLY A 54 10.35 15.42 4.36
N HIS A 55 9.54 16.27 4.98
CA HIS A 55 9.47 16.42 6.45
C HIS A 55 8.40 15.55 7.11
N LYS A 56 7.51 14.97 6.29
CA LYS A 56 6.44 14.08 6.74
C LYS A 56 6.09 13.08 5.65
N ILE A 57 5.70 11.88 6.07
CA ILE A 57 5.06 10.90 5.22
C ILE A 57 3.55 10.98 5.49
N GLN A 58 2.76 11.13 4.43
CA GLN A 58 1.33 10.88 4.50
C GLN A 58 1.09 9.43 4.10
N LEU A 59 0.28 8.71 4.86
CA LEU A 59 0.12 7.27 4.74
C LEU A 59 -1.37 6.93 4.82
N ARG A 60 -1.81 6.02 3.95
CA ARG A 60 -3.17 5.46 3.92
C ARG A 60 -3.08 3.96 3.72
N TRP A 61 -3.95 3.20 4.39
CA TRP A 61 -3.95 1.74 4.37
C TRP A 61 -5.26 1.22 3.82
N PHE A 62 -5.18 0.26 2.90
CA PHE A 62 -6.36 -0.35 2.31
C PHE A 62 -6.25 -1.86 2.42
N THR A 63 -7.32 -2.48 2.88
CA THR A 63 -7.60 -3.88 2.55
C THR A 63 -8.21 -3.95 1.15
N PRO A 64 -8.42 -5.15 0.57
CA PRO A 64 -9.20 -5.29 -0.64
C PRO A 64 -10.65 -4.80 -0.53
N GLU A 65 -11.17 -4.55 0.68
CA GLU A 65 -12.58 -4.21 0.88
C GLU A 65 -12.78 -2.75 1.24
N ILE A 66 -11.92 -2.20 2.10
CA ILE A 66 -12.09 -0.87 2.69
C ILE A 66 -10.75 -0.19 3.01
N GLU A 67 -10.79 1.13 3.14
CA GLU A 67 -9.74 1.90 3.81
C GLU A 67 -9.79 1.65 5.33
N MET A 68 -8.61 1.51 5.93
CA MET A 68 -8.41 1.31 7.37
C MET A 68 -7.92 2.60 8.02
N ASP A 69 -8.51 2.96 9.16
CA ASP A 69 -8.05 4.05 10.01
C ASP A 69 -7.07 3.49 11.05
N LEU A 70 -5.79 3.87 10.94
CA LEU A 70 -4.66 3.37 11.74
C LEU A 70 -3.75 4.51 12.22
#